data_AF-A0A5D8Z0K0-F1
#
_entry.id   AF-A0A5D8Z0K0-F1
#
_cell.length_a   1.000
_cell.length_b   1.000
_cell.length_c   1.000
_cell.angle_alpha   90.00
_cell.angle_beta   90.00
_cell.angle_gamma   90.00
#
_symmetry.space_group_name_H-M   'P 1'
#
loop_
_entity.id
_entity.type
_entity.pdbx_description
1 polymer ?
#
loop_
_entity_poly.entity_id
_entity_poly.type
_entity_poly.pdbx_seq_one_letter_code
_entity_poly.pdbx_strand_id
1 'polypeptide(L)'
;MAGVIALALAACSRSEPAGGDAKVSGLMLDPQLRETSGLALSLRHRDILWMHDDGGNPPRLFAVSRDGDRVATFRVEGVPKTDWEDIAAFRMGGHDYVMLADTGDNGGLRRTLQLHAIEEPATLENARLKPAWSIVFRWPDGPRDCEALAIDVRRGEVLLISKRRQPPELFRLAL
;
A
#
# COMPACT_ATOMS: atom_id res chain seq x y z
N MET A 1 -64.56 15.09 -1.85
CA MET A 1 -63.16 15.19 -1.38
C MET A 1 -62.33 14.19 -2.17
N ALA A 2 -61.56 14.66 -3.15
CA ALA A 2 -60.64 13.83 -3.93
C ALA A 2 -59.23 14.39 -3.72
N GLY A 3 -58.39 13.64 -3.02
CA GLY A 3 -56.99 14.01 -2.75
C GLY A 3 -56.09 13.47 -3.87
N VAL A 4 -55.29 14.36 -4.45
CA VAL A 4 -54.23 14.00 -5.40
C VAL A 4 -52.94 13.79 -4.60
N ILE A 5 -52.37 12.58 -4.68
CA ILE A 5 -51.05 12.28 -4.12
C ILE A 5 -50.01 12.60 -5.19
N ALA A 6 -49.19 13.62 -4.94
CA ALA A 6 -48.01 13.92 -5.76
C ALA A 6 -46.84 13.04 -5.28
N LEU A 7 -46.38 12.13 -6.14
CA LEU A 7 -45.19 11.32 -5.90
C LEU A 7 -43.95 12.15 -6.26
N ALA A 8 -43.22 12.63 -5.25
CA ALA A 8 -41.93 13.29 -5.46
C ALA A 8 -40.85 12.23 -5.72
N LEU A 9 -40.44 12.10 -6.97
CA LEU A 9 -39.24 11.34 -7.34
C LEU A 9 -38.01 12.11 -6.89
N ALA A 10 -37.42 11.70 -5.77
CA ALA A 10 -36.10 12.17 -5.36
C ALA A 10 -35.05 11.61 -6.34
N ALA A 11 -34.66 12.43 -7.31
CA ALA A 11 -33.53 12.12 -8.19
C ALA A 11 -32.26 12.16 -7.34
N CYS A 12 -31.60 11.01 -7.16
CA CYS A 12 -30.23 10.97 -6.65
C CYS A 12 -29.33 11.77 -7.61
N SER A 13 -28.94 12.97 -7.21
CA SER A 13 -27.87 13.71 -7.89
C SER A 13 -26.57 12.92 -7.70
N ARG A 14 -26.17 12.17 -8.72
CA ARG A 14 -24.79 11.67 -8.82
C ARG A 14 -23.90 12.89 -8.90
N SER A 15 -23.11 13.14 -7.86
CA SER A 15 -21.96 14.02 -7.96
C SER A 15 -21.05 13.45 -9.05
N GLU A 16 -20.93 14.13 -10.18
CA GLU A 16 -19.87 13.80 -11.13
C GLU A 16 -18.53 13.89 -10.40
N PRO A 17 -17.61 12.92 -10.61
CA PRO A 17 -16.28 13.06 -10.07
C PRO A 17 -15.72 14.37 -10.62
N ALA A 18 -15.19 15.22 -9.73
CA ALA A 18 -14.55 16.46 -10.12
C ALA A 18 -13.42 16.10 -11.10
N GLY A 19 -13.70 16.26 -12.40
CA GLY A 19 -12.76 16.00 -13.48
C GLY A 19 -11.69 17.07 -13.45
N GLY A 20 -10.71 16.91 -12.57
CA GLY A 20 -9.43 17.57 -12.75
C GLY A 20 -8.74 16.97 -13.98
N ASP A 21 -8.14 17.81 -14.81
CA ASP A 21 -7.28 17.34 -15.90
C ASP A 21 -6.15 16.50 -15.30
N ALA A 22 -6.25 15.19 -15.39
CA ALA A 22 -5.16 14.30 -15.02
C ALA A 22 -3.97 14.61 -15.92
N LYS A 23 -2.84 14.97 -15.31
CA LYS A 23 -1.58 15.21 -16.02
C LYS A 23 -0.64 14.06 -15.73
N VAL A 24 0.06 13.62 -16.77
CA VAL A 24 1.18 12.68 -16.60
C VAL A 24 2.23 13.36 -15.73
N SER A 25 2.60 12.72 -14.61
CA SER A 25 3.67 13.20 -13.74
C SER A 25 5.05 12.76 -14.24
N GLY A 26 5.17 11.52 -14.70
CA GLY A 26 6.44 10.91 -15.08
C GLY A 26 6.24 9.59 -15.82
N LEU A 27 7.32 9.04 -16.36
CA LEU A 27 7.35 7.76 -17.08
C LEU A 27 8.39 6.83 -16.43
N MET A 28 7.92 5.69 -15.91
CA MET A 28 8.81 4.65 -15.39
C MET A 28 9.26 3.74 -16.54
N LEU A 29 10.49 3.95 -17.01
CA LEU A 29 11.08 3.19 -18.13
C LEU A 29 12.08 2.11 -17.67
N ASP A 30 12.43 2.10 -16.38
CA ASP A 30 13.36 1.12 -15.83
C ASP A 30 12.71 -0.28 -15.82
N PRO A 31 13.30 -1.28 -16.49
CA PRO A 31 12.70 -2.61 -16.59
C PRO A 31 12.63 -3.35 -15.26
N GLN A 32 13.38 -2.92 -14.23
CA GLN A 32 13.27 -3.49 -12.89
C GLN A 32 12.06 -2.97 -12.11
N LEU A 33 11.33 -1.96 -12.60
CA LEU A 33 10.10 -1.44 -11.98
C LEU A 33 8.83 -1.97 -12.68
N ARG A 34 8.98 -2.96 -13.58
CA ARG A 34 7.89 -3.41 -14.46
C ARG A 34 6.72 -4.05 -13.71
N GLU A 35 6.97 -4.65 -12.55
CA GLU A 35 5.97 -5.35 -11.75
C GLU A 35 5.67 -4.60 -10.44
N THR A 36 5.59 -3.26 -10.50
CA THR A 36 5.35 -2.44 -9.29
C THR A 36 3.92 -2.63 -8.76
N SER A 37 3.77 -3.09 -7.52
CA SER A 37 2.44 -3.26 -6.88
C SER A 37 2.03 -2.08 -6.00
N GLY A 38 2.99 -1.45 -5.31
CA GLY A 38 2.72 -0.41 -4.32
C GLY A 38 3.47 0.90 -4.56
N LEU A 39 2.88 2.00 -4.08
CA LEU A 39 3.46 3.34 -4.11
C LEU A 39 3.17 4.12 -2.82
N ALA A 40 4.20 4.71 -2.20
CA ALA A 40 4.04 5.67 -1.11
C ALA A 40 4.92 6.91 -1.29
N LEU A 41 4.44 8.08 -0.90
CA LEU A 41 5.27 9.28 -0.86
C LEU A 41 6.22 9.22 0.34
N SER A 42 7.51 9.47 0.11
CA SER A 42 8.49 9.60 1.18
C SER A 42 8.16 10.78 2.10
N LEU A 43 8.25 10.55 3.41
CA LEU A 43 8.08 11.60 4.42
C LEU A 43 9.40 12.31 4.74
N ARG A 44 10.53 11.66 4.45
CA ARG A 44 11.88 12.18 4.71
C ARG A 44 12.49 12.90 3.50
N HIS A 45 12.32 12.33 2.32
CA HIS A 45 12.94 12.78 1.07
C HIS A 45 11.89 13.43 0.17
N ARG A 46 12.02 14.74 -0.04
CA ARG A 46 11.12 15.49 -0.90
C ARG A 46 11.15 14.92 -2.33
N ASP A 47 9.96 14.82 -2.94
CA ASP A 47 9.74 14.38 -4.32
C ASP A 47 10.18 12.94 -4.62
N ILE A 48 10.37 12.12 -3.57
CA ILE A 48 10.64 10.68 -3.69
C ILE A 48 9.38 9.87 -3.43
N LEU A 49 9.23 8.86 -4.27
CA LEU A 49 8.23 7.82 -4.20
C LEU A 49 8.91 6.50 -3.84
N TRP A 50 8.41 5.84 -2.82
CA TRP A 50 8.78 4.48 -2.45
C TRP A 50 7.93 3.49 -3.24
N MET A 51 8.59 2.53 -3.87
CA MET A 51 7.96 1.49 -4.68
C MET A 51 8.58 0.12 -4.40
N HIS A 52 7.86 -0.95 -4.69
CA HIS A 52 8.38 -2.32 -4.68
C HIS A 52 7.74 -3.16 -5.76
N ASP A 53 8.43 -4.25 -6.14
CA ASP A 53 7.91 -5.24 -7.07
C ASP A 53 7.02 -6.28 -6.38
N ASP A 54 6.10 -6.85 -7.16
CA ASP A 54 5.20 -7.94 -6.80
C ASP A 54 5.93 -9.27 -6.51
N GLY A 55 5.19 -10.31 -6.12
CA GLY A 55 5.63 -11.69 -5.92
C GLY A 55 6.58 -12.25 -6.98
N GLY A 56 7.43 -13.19 -6.57
CA GLY A 56 8.45 -13.79 -7.44
C GLY A 56 9.69 -12.93 -7.69
N ASN A 57 9.66 -11.64 -7.32
CA ASN A 57 10.83 -10.74 -7.41
C ASN A 57 11.63 -10.65 -6.09
N PRO A 58 12.93 -10.29 -6.14
CA PRO A 58 13.76 -10.07 -4.95
C PRO A 58 13.20 -9.00 -4.00
N PRO A 59 13.51 -9.07 -2.68
CA PRO A 59 13.08 -8.08 -1.69
C PRO A 59 13.78 -6.74 -1.85
N ARG A 60 13.24 -5.90 -2.74
CA ARG A 60 13.78 -4.59 -3.08
C ARG A 60 12.75 -3.51 -2.81
N LEU A 61 13.22 -2.44 -2.17
CA LEU A 61 12.53 -1.17 -2.05
C LEU A 61 13.25 -0.17 -2.96
N PHE A 62 12.50 0.50 -3.81
CA PHE A 62 13.04 1.48 -4.74
C PHE A 62 12.66 2.89 -4.30
N ALA A 63 13.65 3.79 -4.34
CA ALA A 63 13.39 5.23 -4.33
C ALA A 63 13.29 5.70 -5.77
N VAL A 64 12.16 6.29 -6.14
CA VAL A 64 11.84 6.73 -7.50
C VAL A 64 11.47 8.21 -7.46
N SER A 65 11.96 9.01 -8.41
CA SER A 65 11.58 10.41 -8.55
C SER A 65 10.14 10.53 -9.06
N ARG A 66 9.53 11.72 -8.94
CA ARG A 66 8.22 12.00 -9.55
C ARG A 66 8.17 11.92 -11.07
N ASP A 67 9.34 12.02 -11.71
CA ASP A 67 9.48 11.88 -13.16
C ASP A 67 9.60 10.41 -13.60
N GLY A 68 9.74 9.47 -12.64
CA GLY A 68 9.80 8.03 -12.88
C GLY A 68 11.20 7.42 -12.86
N ASP A 69 12.22 8.22 -12.53
CA ASP A 69 13.62 7.76 -12.49
C ASP A 69 13.92 7.04 -11.18
N ARG A 70 14.52 5.84 -11.26
CA ARG A 70 15.00 5.13 -10.08
C ARG A 70 16.27 5.78 -9.54
N VAL A 71 16.17 6.41 -8.37
CA VAL A 71 17.27 7.09 -7.67
C VAL A 71 18.13 6.10 -6.89
N ALA A 72 17.51 5.15 -6.19
CA ALA A 72 18.23 4.15 -5.39
C ALA A 72 17.45 2.84 -5.27
N THR A 73 18.18 1.77 -4.98
CA THR A 73 17.63 0.44 -4.70
C THR A 73 18.14 -0.06 -3.34
N PHE A 74 17.21 -0.39 -2.46
CA PHE A 74 17.49 -0.95 -1.16
C PHE A 74 17.09 -2.42 -1.13
N ARG A 75 18.02 -3.31 -0.77
CA ARG A 75 17.69 -4.71 -0.51
C ARG A 75 17.20 -4.84 0.92
N VAL A 76 15.98 -5.33 1.12
CA VAL A 76 15.45 -5.62 2.45
C VAL A 76 15.88 -7.03 2.86
N GLU A 77 16.44 -7.17 4.05
CA GLU A 77 17.00 -8.42 4.56
C GLU A 77 16.42 -8.80 5.91
N GLY A 78 16.61 -10.07 6.28
CA GLY A 78 16.13 -10.62 7.55
C GLY A 78 14.65 -11.01 7.55
N VAL A 79 13.96 -10.85 6.42
CA VAL A 79 12.56 -11.27 6.23
C VAL A 79 12.39 -11.99 4.89
N PRO A 80 11.48 -12.98 4.81
CA PRO A 80 11.07 -13.52 3.52
C PRO A 80 10.30 -12.45 2.73
N LYS A 81 10.37 -12.53 1.41
CA LYS A 81 9.41 -11.86 0.51
C LYS A 81 8.67 -12.94 -0.24
N THR A 82 7.40 -13.10 0.08
CA THR A 82 6.51 -14.05 -0.60
C THR A 82 5.78 -13.34 -1.72
N ASP A 83 4.97 -12.34 -1.37
CA ASP A 83 4.05 -11.66 -2.29
C ASP A 83 3.72 -10.26 -1.72
N TRP A 84 4.55 -9.27 -2.06
CA TRP A 84 4.38 -7.89 -1.56
C TRP A 84 3.41 -7.13 -2.44
N GLU A 85 2.31 -6.67 -1.85
CA GLU A 85 1.19 -6.12 -2.61
C GLU A 85 1.02 -4.61 -2.45
N ASP A 86 1.31 -4.07 -1.26
CA ASP A 86 1.10 -2.65 -0.99
C ASP A 86 2.12 -2.06 -0.02
N ILE A 87 2.19 -0.72 0.00
CA ILE A 87 3.10 0.06 0.83
C ILE A 87 2.44 1.34 1.35
N ALA A 88 2.69 1.70 2.61
CA ALA A 88 2.25 2.98 3.16
C ALA A 88 3.36 3.66 3.96
N ALA A 89 3.54 4.96 3.74
CA ALA A 89 4.43 5.79 4.55
C ALA A 89 3.70 6.38 5.76
N PHE A 90 4.37 6.42 6.90
CA PHE A 90 3.80 6.95 8.15
C PHE A 90 4.89 7.47 9.10
N ARG A 91 4.52 8.45 9.93
CA ARG A 91 5.38 9.00 10.98
C ARG A 91 4.94 8.46 12.33
N MET A 92 5.85 7.88 13.11
CA MET A 92 5.55 7.43 14.49
C MET A 92 6.76 7.67 15.39
N GLY A 93 6.53 8.16 16.61
CA GLY A 93 7.61 8.37 17.58
C GLY A 93 8.72 9.34 17.14
N GLY A 94 8.46 10.22 16.17
CA GLY A 94 9.47 11.14 15.61
C GLY A 94 10.29 10.55 14.45
N HIS A 95 10.01 9.32 14.03
CA HIS A 95 10.66 8.63 12.92
C HIS A 95 9.70 8.47 11.74
N ASP A 96 10.26 8.45 10.53
CA ASP A 96 9.55 8.21 9.27
C ASP A 96 9.74 6.75 8.85
N TYR A 97 8.65 6.07 8.54
CA TYR A 97 8.64 4.66 8.18
C TYR A 97 7.87 4.43 6.88
N VAL A 98 8.19 3.33 6.20
CA VAL A 98 7.34 2.69 5.22
C VAL A 98 6.96 1.29 5.69
N MET A 99 5.67 0.96 5.65
CA MET A 99 5.16 -0.38 5.91
C MET A 99 5.00 -1.11 4.59
N LEU A 100 5.68 -2.25 4.42
CA LEU A 100 5.53 -3.15 3.28
C LEU A 100 4.56 -4.27 3.65
N ALA A 101 3.56 -4.53 2.79
CA ALA A 101 2.54 -5.55 3.00
C ALA A 101 2.86 -6.82 2.20
N ASP A 102 3.41 -7.84 2.88
CA ASP A 102 3.55 -9.20 2.32
C ASP A 102 2.24 -9.97 2.51
N THR A 103 1.24 -9.59 1.73
CA THR A 103 -0.16 -9.98 1.92
C THR A 103 -0.82 -10.67 0.73
N GLY A 104 -0.11 -10.80 -0.39
CA GLY A 104 -0.62 -11.48 -1.58
C GLY A 104 -0.82 -12.97 -1.33
N ASP A 105 -1.99 -13.47 -1.68
CA ASP A 105 -2.35 -14.88 -1.51
C ASP A 105 -3.40 -15.27 -2.55
N ASN A 106 -3.10 -15.04 -3.83
CA ASN A 106 -3.99 -15.34 -4.96
C ASN A 106 -4.55 -16.78 -4.93
N GLY A 107 -3.79 -17.74 -4.37
CA GLY A 107 -4.19 -19.14 -4.22
C GLY A 107 -4.95 -19.48 -2.93
N GLY A 108 -5.00 -18.57 -1.95
CA GLY A 108 -5.64 -18.81 -0.65
C GLY A 108 -4.96 -19.93 0.14
N LEU A 109 -3.63 -19.99 0.14
CA LEU A 109 -2.85 -21.08 0.75
C LEU A 109 -1.99 -20.61 1.93
N ARG A 110 -1.77 -19.31 2.07
CA ARG A 110 -0.87 -18.77 3.10
C ARG A 110 -1.54 -18.80 4.47
N ARG A 111 -0.92 -19.51 5.41
CA ARG A 111 -1.41 -19.60 6.80
C ARG A 111 -1.15 -18.33 7.62
N THR A 112 -0.12 -17.59 7.25
CA THR A 112 0.28 -16.34 7.90
C THR A 112 0.76 -15.35 6.84
N LEU A 113 0.49 -14.08 7.09
CA LEU A 113 0.95 -12.94 6.31
C LEU A 113 1.85 -12.07 7.18
N GLN A 114 2.60 -11.16 6.55
CA GLN A 114 3.54 -10.31 7.26
C GLN A 114 3.44 -8.86 6.80
N LEU A 115 3.64 -7.95 7.74
CA LEU A 115 3.85 -6.53 7.47
C LEU A 115 5.24 -6.16 8.01
N HIS A 116 5.99 -5.36 7.26
CA HIS A 116 7.36 -4.98 7.60
C HIS A 116 7.51 -3.46 7.63
N ALA A 117 7.74 -2.89 8.80
CA ALA A 117 8.03 -1.46 8.93
C ALA A 117 9.53 -1.22 8.75
N ILE A 118 9.90 -0.48 7.71
CA ILE A 118 11.27 -0.06 7.41
C ILE A 118 11.40 1.42 7.75
N GLU A 119 12.39 1.80 8.55
CA GLU A 119 12.69 3.22 8.77
C GLU A 119 13.25 3.81 7.47
N GLU A 120 12.79 5.01 7.09
CA GLU A 120 13.27 5.66 5.88
C GLU A 120 14.78 5.97 6.02
N PRO A 121 15.62 5.54 5.05
CA PRO A 121 17.06 5.68 5.15
C PRO A 121 17.48 7.15 5.13
N ALA A 122 18.57 7.49 5.80
CA ALA A 122 19.07 8.86 5.85
C ALA A 122 19.56 9.40 4.50
N THR A 123 20.04 8.51 3.62
CA THR A 123 20.57 8.82 2.29
C THR A 123 19.93 7.93 1.23
N LEU A 124 19.91 8.40 -0.01
CA LEU A 124 19.38 7.69 -1.17
C LEU A 124 20.51 7.04 -1.96
N GLU A 125 21.15 6.05 -1.35
CA GLU A 125 22.22 5.26 -1.96
C GLU A 125 21.90 3.77 -1.83
N ASN A 126 22.36 2.98 -2.79
CA ASN A 126 22.10 1.53 -2.77
C ASN A 126 22.65 0.91 -1.48
N ALA A 127 21.77 0.33 -0.68
CA ALA A 127 22.12 -0.22 0.62
C ALA A 127 21.25 -1.44 0.97
N ARG A 128 21.54 -2.02 2.13
CA ARG A 128 20.73 -3.07 2.74
C ARG A 128 19.96 -2.47 3.90
N LEU A 129 18.67 -2.77 3.97
CA LEU A 129 17.79 -2.35 5.07
C LEU A 129 17.29 -3.59 5.81
N LYS A 130 16.96 -3.40 7.07
CA LYS A 130 16.23 -4.39 7.87
C LYS A 130 14.98 -3.73 8.42
N PRO A 131 13.88 -4.46 8.61
CA PRO A 131 12.73 -3.91 9.29
C PRO A 131 13.08 -3.47 10.71
N ALA A 132 12.56 -2.32 11.12
CA ALA A 132 12.57 -1.89 12.51
C ALA A 132 11.69 -2.82 13.35
N TRP A 133 10.54 -3.23 12.81
CA TRP A 133 9.72 -4.32 13.34
C TRP A 133 8.92 -5.01 12.23
N SER A 134 8.25 -6.10 12.59
CA SER A 134 7.33 -6.79 11.70
C SER A 134 6.12 -7.30 12.46
N ILE A 135 4.97 -7.33 11.79
CA ILE A 135 3.72 -7.86 12.31
C ILE A 135 3.42 -9.14 11.54
N VAL A 136 3.34 -10.27 12.24
CA VAL A 136 2.91 -11.55 11.65
C VAL A 136 1.48 -11.81 12.10
N PHE A 137 0.60 -12.05 11.15
CA PHE A 137 -0.82 -12.24 11.45
C PHE A 137 -1.42 -13.34 10.58
N ARG A 138 -2.63 -13.76 10.95
CA ARG A 138 -3.48 -14.66 10.17
C ARG A 138 -4.89 -14.10 10.15
N TRP A 139 -5.63 -14.41 9.09
CA TRP A 139 -7.04 -14.11 9.02
C TRP A 139 -7.85 -14.98 9.99
N PRO A 140 -8.95 -14.45 10.57
CA PRO A 140 -9.72 -15.16 11.59
C PRO A 140 -10.49 -16.38 11.03
N ASP A 141 -10.83 -16.37 9.75
CA ASP A 141 -11.72 -17.32 9.09
C ASP A 141 -11.07 -18.05 7.90
N GLY A 142 -9.74 -17.95 7.78
CA GLY A 142 -8.95 -18.69 6.81
C GLY A 142 -8.24 -17.82 5.76
N PRO A 143 -7.36 -18.44 4.95
CA PRO A 143 -6.53 -17.74 3.98
C PRO A 143 -7.34 -16.86 3.01
N ARG A 144 -6.78 -15.71 2.64
CA ARG A 144 -7.33 -14.78 1.67
C ARG A 144 -6.25 -13.85 1.16
N ASP A 145 -6.53 -13.35 -0.03
CA ASP A 145 -5.76 -12.37 -0.76
C ASP A 145 -6.07 -10.93 -0.27
N CYS A 146 -5.06 -10.07 -0.19
CA CYS A 146 -5.19 -8.70 0.30
C CYS A 146 -4.17 -7.80 -0.40
N GLU A 147 -4.65 -6.78 -1.11
CA GLU A 147 -3.83 -5.92 -1.97
C GLU A 147 -3.84 -4.45 -1.55
N ALA A 148 -4.39 -4.13 -0.38
CA ALA A 148 -4.46 -2.76 0.08
C ALA A 148 -4.27 -2.66 1.59
N LEU A 149 -3.42 -1.72 1.98
CA LEU A 149 -3.07 -1.36 3.34
C LEU A 149 -3.17 0.15 3.53
N ALA A 150 -3.61 0.58 4.71
CA ALA A 150 -3.48 1.97 5.15
C ALA A 150 -3.05 2.02 6.62
N ILE A 151 -2.49 3.14 7.06
CA ILE A 151 -2.04 3.34 8.44
C ILE A 151 -2.81 4.50 9.06
N ASP A 152 -3.49 4.26 10.19
CA ASP A 152 -4.02 5.32 11.06
C ASP A 152 -3.15 5.43 12.32
N VAL A 153 -2.13 6.28 12.24
CA VAL A 153 -1.19 6.54 13.35
C VAL A 153 -1.91 7.07 14.59
N ARG A 154 -3.00 7.85 14.43
CA ARG A 154 -3.72 8.42 15.59
C ARG A 154 -4.43 7.35 16.40
N ARG A 155 -4.90 6.29 15.74
CA ARG A 155 -5.53 5.14 16.38
C ARG A 155 -4.53 4.02 16.69
N GLY A 156 -3.33 4.08 16.13
CA GLY A 156 -2.36 3.00 16.23
C GLY A 156 -2.84 1.76 15.49
N GLU A 157 -3.40 1.94 14.29
CA GLU A 157 -4.02 0.86 13.52
C GLU A 157 -3.38 0.73 12.13
N VAL A 158 -3.14 -0.52 11.72
CA VAL A 158 -3.00 -0.89 10.31
C VAL A 158 -4.36 -1.35 9.82
N LEU A 159 -4.82 -0.79 8.71
CA LEU A 159 -6.04 -1.16 8.03
C LEU A 159 -5.70 -2.02 6.81
N LEU A 160 -6.45 -3.10 6.60
CA LEU A 160 -6.25 -4.04 5.50
C LEU A 160 -7.57 -4.28 4.77
N ILE A 161 -7.57 -4.22 3.45
CA ILE A 161 -8.77 -4.42 2.63
C ILE A 161 -8.60 -5.68 1.79
N SER A 162 -9.50 -6.64 1.98
CA SER A 162 -9.44 -7.92 1.27
C SER A 162 -9.67 -7.77 -0.24
N LYS A 163 -8.95 -8.53 -1.04
CA LYS A 163 -9.25 -8.72 -2.47
C LYS A 163 -10.30 -9.83 -2.64
N ARG A 164 -11.02 -9.82 -3.76
CA ARG A 164 -11.93 -10.90 -4.22
C ARG A 164 -13.09 -11.24 -3.27
N ARG A 165 -13.51 -10.30 -2.41
CA ARG A 165 -14.72 -10.37 -1.58
C ARG A 165 -15.71 -9.29 -2.00
N GLN A 166 -17.00 -9.60 -1.95
CA GLN A 166 -18.07 -8.64 -2.23
C GLN A 166 -19.10 -8.63 -1.09
N PRO A 167 -19.20 -7.54 -0.31
CA PRO A 167 -18.32 -6.36 -0.36
C PRO A 167 -16.87 -6.70 0.07
N PRO A 168 -15.86 -5.86 -0.28
CA PRO A 168 -14.54 -5.95 0.33
C PRO A 168 -14.65 -5.82 1.85
N GLU A 169 -13.89 -6.62 2.57
CA GLU A 169 -13.87 -6.63 4.03
C GLU A 169 -12.70 -5.78 4.53
N LEU A 170 -12.96 -4.93 5.54
CA LEU A 170 -11.97 -4.11 6.21
C LEU A 170 -11.55 -4.79 7.51
N PHE A 171 -10.26 -5.03 7.67
CA PHE A 171 -9.64 -5.55 8.87
C PHE A 171 -8.72 -4.51 9.50
N ARG A 172 -8.42 -4.69 10.78
CA ARG A 172 -7.46 -3.88 11.51
C ARG A 172 -6.51 -4.72 12.34
N LEU A 173 -5.26 -4.28 12.41
CA LEU A 173 -4.23 -4.76 13.31
C LEU A 173 -3.72 -3.59 14.16
N ALA A 174 -3.16 -3.87 15.33
CA ALA A 174 -2.40 -2.87 16.06
C ALA A 174 -1.12 -2.55 15.28
N LEU A 175 -0.78 -1.26 15.20
CA LEU A 175 0.44 -0.74 14.58
C LEU A 175 1.67 -0.95 15.47
#